data_AF-A0A428ZR46-F1
#
_entry.id   AF-A0A428ZR46-F1
#
_cell.length_a   1.000
_cell.length_b   1.000
_cell.length_c   1.000
_cell.angle_alpha   90.00
_cell.angle_beta   90.00
_cell.angle_gamma   90.00
#
_symmetry.space_group_name_H-M   'P 1'
#
loop_
_entity.id
_entity.type
_entity.pdbx_description
1 polymer ?
#
loop_
_entity_poly.entity_id
_entity_poly.type
_entity_poly.pdbx_seq_one_letter_code
_entity_poly.pdbx_strand_id
1 'polypeptide(L)'
;MTGKYMSGSEYSASLSAALNAYWQTLEVRWTKDAGKTLYGGTAEISGAPEPIRWQVPPESWRHLQTCPVVAWAMTDGTPGSRPNTCDGWSVPDTKYVECKALDVFRQVADWAWAKREQIARGVPDLAGGPELSSLEEAHTNLTAIHTAITAEGSVADGALGGMVDWLSTGDSNSNQTRSWMTGWTGLAANSLKGGLFSTVKPTLHNQAVLTAWLANCYSVRSTIIHTTRNNVLNLIAQLTRDLNEVVAAKPLDLAKEKLVVSAASQAWTIAKIGVAALSKFSNVGTVIGLIGFALGNVEKSQKVEFKFAQLSEFFTHADSAVRALHSEMDSAEADYAKAVTAIGQAIDGADRATLELYDITQHSPDGDDSDPSASGRYAVDVNTVLEMAQHCYDVAEIYSGLLNKLATTAYSDGQLAGRGVAPIAADQGVIQLREDIEGFFSTTTTRYLTAGDRIKAAAKLYAQNDAVQRERYEKTISEWRTAGVGEFGQRDRIDTDPDKAGVQN
;
A
#
# COMPACT_ATOMS: atom_id res chain seq x y z
N MET A 1 6.27 -19.55 -0.36
CA MET A 1 7.31 -18.84 0.42
C MET A 1 7.01 -17.36 0.32
N THR A 2 6.52 -16.76 1.39
CA THR A 2 5.90 -15.42 1.45
C THR A 2 6.91 -14.37 1.95
N GLY A 3 8.09 -14.31 1.34
CA GLY A 3 9.25 -13.58 1.88
C GLY A 3 9.61 -12.31 1.10
N LYS A 4 8.75 -11.28 1.11
CA LYS A 4 9.09 -9.97 0.51
C LYS A 4 8.87 -8.76 1.42
N TYR A 5 7.99 -8.86 2.42
CA TYR A 5 7.72 -7.79 3.39
C TYR A 5 7.93 -8.27 4.83
N MET A 6 8.28 -7.32 5.71
CA MET A 6 8.49 -7.55 7.14
C MET A 6 7.20 -7.19 7.89
N SER A 7 6.61 -8.17 8.58
CA SER A 7 5.41 -7.99 9.42
C SER A 7 5.63 -6.98 10.55
N GLY A 8 4.55 -6.53 11.19
CA GLY A 8 4.64 -5.66 12.37
C GLY A 8 5.44 -6.31 13.50
N SER A 9 5.18 -7.61 13.73
CA SER A 9 5.85 -8.42 14.75
C SER A 9 7.35 -8.65 14.47
N GLU A 10 7.72 -8.98 13.22
CA GLU A 10 9.12 -9.16 12.81
C GLU A 10 9.91 -7.84 12.90
N TYR A 11 9.28 -6.72 12.54
CA TYR A 11 9.87 -5.40 12.69
C TYR A 11 10.08 -5.04 14.16
N SER A 12 9.08 -5.26 15.01
CA SER A 12 9.18 -5.03 16.46
C SER A 12 10.30 -5.83 17.11
N ALA A 13 10.42 -7.12 16.78
CA ALA A 13 11.51 -7.99 17.24
C ALA A 13 12.89 -7.51 16.73
N SER A 14 13.00 -7.19 15.44
CA SER A 14 14.23 -6.70 14.81
C SER A 14 14.68 -5.35 15.38
N LEU A 15 13.73 -4.43 15.62
CA LEU A 15 13.95 -3.13 16.23
C LEU A 15 14.46 -3.29 17.67
N SER A 16 13.82 -4.14 18.47
CA SER A 16 14.26 -4.41 19.84
C SER A 16 15.67 -5.00 19.88
N ALA A 17 16.00 -5.95 19.00
CA ALA A 17 17.33 -6.53 18.88
C ALA A 17 18.39 -5.48 18.48
N ALA A 18 18.10 -4.64 17.47
CA ALA A 18 18.99 -3.57 17.03
C ALA A 18 19.23 -2.52 18.12
N LEU A 19 18.17 -2.10 18.84
CA LEU A 19 18.25 -1.18 19.98
C LEU A 19 19.08 -1.74 21.13
N ASN A 20 19.03 -3.05 21.37
CA ASN A 20 19.81 -3.70 22.43
C ASN A 20 21.30 -3.80 22.04
N ALA A 21 21.62 -4.06 20.77
CA ALA A 21 22.99 -4.01 20.25
C ALA A 21 23.59 -2.59 20.30
N TYR A 22 22.78 -1.58 19.97
CA TYR A 22 23.11 -0.16 20.16
C TYR A 22 23.42 0.16 21.63
N TRP A 23 22.54 -0.24 22.55
CA TRP A 23 22.71 -0.01 24.00
C TRP A 23 24.00 -0.62 24.54
N GLN A 24 24.27 -1.91 24.26
CA GLN A 24 25.48 -2.60 24.73
C GLN A 24 26.75 -1.91 24.20
N THR A 25 26.72 -1.47 22.95
CA THR A 25 27.83 -0.73 22.34
C THR A 25 28.03 0.64 23.01
N LEU A 26 26.94 1.36 23.26
CA LEU A 26 26.96 2.66 23.93
C LEU A 26 27.48 2.56 25.36
N GLU A 27 27.02 1.57 26.15
CA GLU A 27 27.49 1.35 27.53
C GLU A 27 29.00 1.15 27.57
N VAL A 28 29.55 0.29 26.71
CA VAL A 28 31.00 0.04 26.63
C VAL A 28 31.77 1.30 26.23
N ARG A 29 31.30 2.03 25.21
CA ARG A 29 31.95 3.28 24.77
C ARG A 29 31.93 4.35 25.86
N TRP A 30 30.78 4.56 26.49
CA TRP A 30 30.59 5.59 27.50
C TRP A 30 31.33 5.25 28.80
N THR A 31 31.40 3.97 29.17
CA THR A 31 32.24 3.47 30.28
C THR A 31 33.72 3.77 30.03
N LYS A 32 34.22 3.61 28.80
CA LYS A 32 35.61 3.98 28.44
C LYS A 32 35.87 5.46 28.58
N ASP A 33 34.96 6.31 28.12
CA ASP A 33 35.14 7.76 28.22
C ASP A 33 35.02 8.24 29.67
N ALA A 34 34.07 7.70 30.44
CA ALA A 34 33.97 7.92 31.89
C ALA A 34 35.24 7.47 32.64
N GLY A 35 35.82 6.32 32.27
CA GLY A 35 37.08 5.82 32.84
C GLY A 35 38.25 6.77 32.60
N LYS A 36 38.36 7.34 31.38
CA LYS A 36 39.38 8.36 31.05
C LYS A 36 39.17 9.66 31.85
N THR A 37 37.93 10.14 31.95
CA THR A 37 37.55 11.31 32.75
C THR A 37 37.95 11.13 34.22
N LEU A 38 37.59 10.01 34.83
CA LEU A 38 37.96 9.69 36.22
C LEU A 38 39.48 9.55 36.41
N TYR A 39 40.19 8.91 35.48
CA TYR A 39 41.66 8.79 35.50
C TYR A 39 42.36 10.15 35.41
N GLY A 40 41.77 11.09 34.66
CA GLY A 40 42.21 12.49 34.57
C GLY A 40 41.89 13.35 35.81
N GLY A 41 41.20 12.81 36.81
CA GLY A 41 40.79 13.54 38.02
C GLY A 41 39.62 14.49 37.81
N THR A 42 38.85 14.35 36.72
CA THR A 42 37.71 15.22 36.42
C THR A 42 36.37 14.54 36.71
N ALA A 43 35.34 15.36 36.96
CA ALA A 43 33.98 14.90 37.26
C ALA A 43 33.01 15.07 36.06
N GLU A 44 33.43 15.74 34.99
CA GLU A 44 32.59 16.05 33.84
C GLU A 44 32.74 14.96 32.76
N ILE A 45 31.71 14.12 32.64
CA ILE A 45 31.61 13.11 31.58
C ILE A 45 30.85 13.73 30.39
N SER A 46 31.46 13.79 29.21
CA SER A 46 30.81 14.35 28.01
C SER A 46 29.53 13.57 27.67
N GLY A 47 28.48 14.32 27.32
CA GLY A 47 27.16 13.78 26.97
C GLY A 47 26.29 13.34 28.17
N ALA A 48 26.77 13.45 29.41
CA ALA A 48 26.00 13.10 30.62
C ALA A 48 24.70 13.92 30.73
N PRO A 49 23.53 13.29 30.97
CA PRO A 49 22.25 13.99 31.10
C PRO A 49 22.06 14.63 32.49
N GLU A 50 22.83 14.21 33.49
CA GLU A 50 22.80 14.66 34.88
C GLU A 50 24.22 14.60 35.49
N PRO A 51 24.50 15.27 36.61
CA PRO A 51 25.77 15.15 37.31
C PRO A 51 26.08 13.72 37.77
N ILE A 52 27.37 13.38 37.86
CA ILE A 52 27.79 12.09 38.42
C ILE A 52 27.41 11.96 39.91
N ARG A 53 26.86 10.79 40.30
CA ARG A 53 26.43 10.47 41.68
C ARG A 53 27.57 10.56 42.70
N TRP A 54 28.81 10.37 42.26
CA TRP A 54 30.01 10.53 43.08
C TRP A 54 30.87 11.66 42.54
N GLN A 55 30.85 12.81 43.22
CA GLN A 55 31.85 13.85 42.98
C GLN A 55 33.20 13.35 43.50
N VAL A 56 34.18 13.26 42.60
CA VAL A 56 35.52 12.78 42.93
C VAL A 56 36.24 13.82 43.80
N PRO A 57 36.54 13.54 45.08
CA PRO A 57 37.29 14.48 45.89
C PRO A 57 38.77 14.49 45.48
N PRO A 58 39.52 15.60 45.67
CA PRO A 58 40.90 15.72 45.21
C PRO A 58 41.85 14.61 45.72
N GLU A 59 41.63 14.14 46.95
CA GLU A 59 42.36 13.03 47.57
C GLU A 59 42.15 11.68 46.86
N SER A 60 41.07 11.49 46.09
CA SER A 60 40.85 10.28 45.30
C SER A 60 41.68 10.22 44.01
N TRP A 61 42.18 11.34 43.48
CA TRP A 61 42.73 11.39 42.12
C TRP A 61 43.92 10.43 41.92
N ARG A 62 44.81 10.34 42.92
CA ARG A 62 45.95 9.41 42.91
C ARG A 62 45.53 7.94 43.02
N HIS A 63 44.47 7.66 43.78
CA HIS A 63 43.91 6.31 43.85
C HIS A 63 43.31 5.88 42.49
N LEU A 64 42.56 6.76 41.82
CA LEU A 64 41.92 6.45 40.53
C LEU A 64 42.91 6.04 39.43
N GLN A 65 44.14 6.56 39.46
CA GLN A 65 45.21 6.14 38.54
C GLN A 65 45.67 4.69 38.74
N THR A 66 45.33 4.08 39.88
CA THR A 66 45.68 2.70 40.26
C THR A 66 44.48 1.79 40.50
N CYS A 67 43.25 2.33 40.51
CA CYS A 67 42.03 1.57 40.78
C CYS A 67 41.78 0.53 39.67
N PRO A 68 41.67 -0.78 40.00
CA PRO A 68 41.42 -1.83 39.00
C PRO A 68 40.12 -1.60 38.20
N VAL A 69 39.09 -1.02 38.81
CA VAL A 69 37.82 -0.69 38.13
C VAL A 69 38.01 0.44 37.12
N VAL A 70 38.81 1.47 37.42
CA VAL A 70 39.12 2.54 36.45
C VAL A 70 39.96 1.99 35.30
N ALA A 71 40.95 1.15 35.60
CA ALA A 71 41.78 0.49 34.59
C ALA A 71 40.96 -0.45 33.68
N TRP A 72 40.02 -1.22 34.22
CA TRP A 72 39.04 -2.01 33.46
C TRP A 72 38.20 -1.12 32.55
N ALA A 73 37.64 -0.04 33.08
CA ALA A 73 36.80 0.88 32.34
C ALA A 73 37.56 1.51 31.15
N MET A 74 38.81 1.95 31.35
CA MET A 74 39.65 2.52 30.28
C MET A 74 40.06 1.51 29.20
N THR A 75 40.15 0.22 29.52
CA THR A 75 40.69 -0.81 28.62
C THR A 75 39.58 -1.52 27.83
N ASP A 76 38.74 -2.31 28.50
CA ASP A 76 37.68 -3.08 27.84
C ASP A 76 36.26 -2.52 28.11
N GLY A 77 35.96 -2.02 29.31
CA GLY A 77 34.65 -1.44 29.68
C GLY A 77 33.45 -2.39 29.55
N THR A 78 33.68 -3.69 29.33
CA THR A 78 32.65 -4.71 29.10
C THR A 78 32.11 -5.26 30.43
N PRO A 79 30.78 -5.34 30.60
CA PRO A 79 30.16 -5.74 31.86
C PRO A 79 30.66 -7.05 32.50
N GLY A 80 31.11 -8.01 31.69
CA GLY A 80 31.47 -9.38 32.11
C GLY A 80 32.88 -9.55 32.69
N SER A 81 33.81 -8.62 32.45
CA SER A 81 35.18 -8.62 33.02
C SER A 81 35.34 -7.66 34.21
N ARG A 82 34.25 -7.00 34.61
CA ARG A 82 34.20 -5.95 35.64
C ARG A 82 34.76 -6.45 36.98
N PRO A 83 35.75 -5.75 37.59
CA PRO A 83 36.20 -6.07 38.95
C PRO A 83 35.11 -5.82 39.98
N ASN A 84 35.02 -6.72 40.98
CA ASN A 84 33.91 -6.73 41.94
C ASN A 84 34.04 -5.70 43.09
N THR A 85 35.25 -5.17 43.33
CA THR A 85 35.54 -4.16 44.36
C THR A 85 36.63 -3.18 43.88
N CYS A 86 36.71 -2.00 44.50
CA CYS A 86 37.90 -1.15 44.45
C CYS A 86 38.09 -0.50 45.83
N ASP A 87 39.14 -0.90 46.55
CA ASP A 87 39.45 -0.34 47.88
C ASP A 87 40.32 0.91 47.72
N GLY A 88 39.81 2.04 48.20
CA GLY A 88 40.28 3.38 47.83
C GLY A 88 41.56 3.89 48.49
N TRP A 89 42.59 3.05 48.64
CA TRP A 89 43.87 3.51 49.19
C TRP A 89 44.67 4.34 48.17
N SER A 90 45.08 5.55 48.57
CA SER A 90 46.09 6.33 47.85
C SER A 90 47.48 5.77 48.20
N VAL A 91 48.05 4.97 47.29
CA VAL A 91 49.37 4.32 47.48
C VAL A 91 50.49 5.31 47.89
N PRO A 92 50.60 6.52 47.31
CA PRO A 92 51.66 7.47 47.70
C PRO A 92 51.45 8.13 49.07
N ASP A 93 50.20 8.28 49.53
CA ASP A 93 49.85 9.09 50.71
C ASP A 93 49.40 8.24 51.91
N THR A 94 49.20 6.93 51.73
CA THR A 94 48.66 6.00 52.73
C THR A 94 47.35 6.45 53.38
N LYS A 95 46.54 7.23 52.63
CA LYS A 95 45.19 7.64 53.05
C LYS A 95 44.17 6.68 52.46
N TYR A 96 43.25 6.22 53.30
CA TYR A 96 42.02 5.56 52.87
C TYR A 96 41.06 6.60 52.31
N VAL A 97 40.43 6.29 51.18
CA VAL A 97 39.39 7.10 50.54
C VAL A 97 38.24 6.17 50.15
N GLU A 98 37.00 6.65 50.20
CA GLU A 98 35.83 5.87 49.79
C GLU A 98 35.72 5.90 48.24
N CYS A 99 36.09 4.82 47.55
CA CYS A 99 36.06 4.76 46.10
C CYS A 99 34.67 4.32 45.58
N LYS A 100 33.94 5.22 44.90
CA LYS A 100 32.62 4.94 44.31
C LYS A 100 32.62 4.93 42.78
N ALA A 101 33.77 4.61 42.16
CA ALA A 101 33.87 4.48 40.71
C ALA A 101 32.83 3.50 40.14
N LEU A 102 32.53 2.40 40.85
CA LEU A 102 31.46 1.46 40.47
C LEU A 102 30.06 2.09 40.39
N ASP A 103 29.76 3.09 41.23
CA ASP A 103 28.45 3.76 41.20
C ASP A 103 28.34 4.74 40.03
N VAL A 104 29.46 5.36 39.63
CA VAL A 104 29.54 6.14 38.38
C VAL A 104 29.31 5.23 37.17
N PHE A 105 29.95 4.06 37.10
CA PHE A 105 29.75 3.14 35.98
C PHE A 105 28.36 2.49 35.95
N ARG A 106 27.71 2.28 37.10
CA ARG A 106 26.28 1.92 37.16
C ARG A 106 25.41 3.03 36.57
N GLN A 107 25.67 4.29 36.94
CA GLN A 107 24.94 5.44 36.41
C GLN A 107 25.15 5.61 34.90
N VAL A 108 26.35 5.33 34.37
CA VAL A 108 26.62 5.32 32.92
C VAL A 108 25.78 4.25 32.19
N ALA A 109 25.59 3.07 32.79
CA ALA A 109 24.69 2.05 32.25
C ALA A 109 23.21 2.51 32.27
N ASP A 110 22.76 3.16 33.35
CA ASP A 110 21.43 3.78 33.45
C ASP A 110 21.22 4.81 32.31
N TRP A 111 22.23 5.66 32.04
CA TRP A 111 22.19 6.66 30.97
C TRP A 111 22.19 6.05 29.57
N ALA A 112 23.00 5.01 29.34
CA ALA A 112 23.02 4.29 28.07
C ALA A 112 21.66 3.63 27.78
N TRP A 113 21.02 3.06 28.80
CA TRP A 113 19.66 2.52 28.69
C TRP A 113 18.63 3.63 28.40
N ALA A 114 18.71 4.77 29.11
CA ALA A 114 17.84 5.92 28.86
C ALA A 114 17.98 6.46 27.41
N LYS A 115 19.20 6.43 26.84
CA LYS A 115 19.44 6.79 25.43
C LYS A 115 18.87 5.77 24.44
N ARG A 116 18.91 4.47 24.77
CA ARG A 116 18.20 3.43 23.99
C ARG A 116 16.70 3.68 23.98
N GLU A 117 16.12 4.00 25.14
CA GLU A 117 14.70 4.36 25.28
C GLU A 117 14.35 5.65 24.52
N GLN A 118 15.23 6.67 24.53
CA GLN A 118 15.04 7.90 23.77
C GLN A 118 14.95 7.61 22.25
N ILE A 119 15.84 6.77 21.70
CA ILE A 119 15.78 6.39 20.29
C ILE A 119 14.54 5.53 20.00
N ALA A 120 14.22 4.56 20.87
CA ALA A 120 13.06 3.68 20.72
C ALA A 120 11.74 4.45 20.61
N ARG A 121 11.59 5.54 21.37
CA ARG A 121 10.42 6.45 21.33
C ARG A 121 10.53 7.55 20.28
N GLY A 122 11.74 7.81 19.79
CA GLY A 122 12.03 8.88 18.83
C GLY A 122 11.80 8.47 17.38
N VAL A 123 12.00 7.19 17.02
CA VAL A 123 11.76 6.69 15.66
C VAL A 123 10.26 6.61 15.32
N PRO A 124 9.86 6.65 14.03
CA PRO A 124 8.46 6.45 13.65
C PRO A 124 7.89 5.13 14.16
N ASP A 125 6.78 5.19 14.92
CA ASP A 125 6.12 4.00 15.44
C ASP A 125 5.34 3.29 14.33
N LEU A 126 5.88 2.13 13.93
CA LEU A 126 5.33 1.19 12.96
C LEU A 126 5.33 -0.24 13.53
N ALA A 127 5.53 -0.40 14.84
CA ALA A 127 5.77 -1.68 15.51
C ALA A 127 4.49 -2.38 15.97
N GLY A 128 3.48 -1.61 16.40
CA GLY A 128 2.08 -2.07 16.39
C GLY A 128 1.41 -1.95 15.01
N GLY A 129 2.16 -1.42 14.03
CA GLY A 129 1.68 -1.01 12.71
C GLY A 129 1.19 -2.14 11.80
N PRO A 130 0.65 -1.78 10.63
CA PRO A 130 -0.14 -2.67 9.80
C PRO A 130 0.63 -3.85 9.20
N GLU A 131 -0.15 -4.88 8.85
CA GLU A 131 0.33 -6.08 8.19
C GLU A 131 0.37 -5.91 6.66
N LEU A 132 1.60 -5.83 6.15
CA LEU A 132 1.90 -5.51 4.75
C LEU A 132 1.41 -6.60 3.78
N SER A 133 1.24 -7.83 4.27
CA SER A 133 0.68 -8.95 3.49
C SER A 133 -0.76 -8.70 3.08
N SER A 134 -1.59 -8.07 3.94
CA SER A 134 -2.98 -7.73 3.59
C SER A 134 -3.02 -6.62 2.54
N LEU A 135 -2.17 -5.59 2.67
CA LEU A 135 -2.03 -4.55 1.65
C LEU A 135 -1.55 -5.12 0.29
N GLU A 136 -0.65 -6.12 0.32
CA GLU A 136 -0.21 -6.85 -0.89
C GLU A 136 -1.32 -7.74 -1.47
N GLU A 137 -2.14 -8.37 -0.63
CA GLU A 137 -3.30 -9.17 -1.04
C GLU A 137 -4.37 -8.30 -1.70
N ALA A 138 -4.73 -7.15 -1.10
CA ALA A 138 -5.62 -6.17 -1.72
C ALA A 138 -5.07 -5.69 -3.07
N HIS A 139 -3.80 -5.30 -3.14
CA HIS A 139 -3.15 -4.93 -4.40
C HIS A 139 -3.23 -6.05 -5.45
N THR A 140 -3.01 -7.31 -5.05
CA THR A 140 -3.06 -8.48 -5.94
C THR A 140 -4.48 -8.75 -6.44
N ASN A 141 -5.48 -8.67 -5.55
CA ASN A 141 -6.88 -8.86 -5.90
C ASN A 141 -7.38 -7.78 -6.86
N LEU A 142 -7.06 -6.52 -6.60
CA LEU A 142 -7.40 -5.38 -7.47
C LEU A 142 -6.68 -5.46 -8.83
N THR A 143 -5.40 -5.84 -8.85
CA THR A 143 -4.66 -6.06 -10.10
C THR A 143 -5.27 -7.19 -10.93
N ALA A 144 -5.76 -8.25 -10.27
CA ALA A 144 -6.46 -9.34 -10.96
C ALA A 144 -7.86 -8.92 -11.47
N ILE A 145 -8.60 -8.06 -10.76
CA ILE A 145 -9.85 -7.46 -11.26
C ILE A 145 -9.56 -6.61 -12.49
N HIS A 146 -8.57 -5.71 -12.42
CA HIS A 146 -8.13 -4.90 -13.57
C HIS A 146 -7.72 -5.77 -14.77
N THR A 147 -7.00 -6.88 -14.53
CA THR A 147 -6.61 -7.84 -15.58
C THR A 147 -7.81 -8.53 -16.20
N ALA A 148 -8.82 -8.92 -15.42
CA ALA A 148 -10.05 -9.51 -15.92
C ALA A 148 -10.91 -8.52 -16.76
N ILE A 149 -10.90 -7.24 -16.38
CA ILE A 149 -11.58 -6.16 -17.12
C ILE A 149 -10.86 -5.84 -18.44
N THR A 150 -9.53 -5.86 -18.45
CA THR A 150 -8.70 -5.50 -19.61
C THR A 150 -8.31 -6.68 -20.50
N ALA A 151 -8.72 -7.90 -20.16
CA ALA A 151 -8.43 -9.10 -20.94
C ALA A 151 -9.03 -9.03 -22.35
N GLU A 152 -8.17 -8.97 -23.36
CA GLU A 152 -8.55 -9.17 -24.76
C GLU A 152 -8.92 -10.64 -24.98
N GLY A 153 -10.04 -10.88 -25.66
CA GLY A 153 -10.55 -12.22 -25.96
C GLY A 153 -11.87 -12.16 -26.70
N SER A 154 -12.34 -13.31 -27.24
CA SER A 154 -13.62 -13.35 -27.93
C SER A 154 -14.79 -13.60 -26.96
N VAL A 155 -16.00 -13.33 -27.42
CA VAL A 155 -17.25 -13.69 -26.73
C VAL A 155 -17.30 -15.19 -26.40
N ALA A 156 -16.81 -16.05 -27.32
CA ALA A 156 -16.82 -17.50 -27.16
C ALA A 156 -15.85 -17.99 -26.05
N ASP A 157 -14.86 -17.18 -25.69
CA ASP A 157 -13.90 -17.47 -24.60
C ASP A 157 -14.43 -17.02 -23.23
N GLY A 158 -15.63 -16.42 -23.17
CA GLY A 158 -16.17 -15.81 -21.95
C GLY A 158 -15.49 -14.50 -21.55
N ALA A 159 -14.73 -13.86 -22.45
CA ALA A 159 -13.98 -12.65 -22.15
C ALA A 159 -14.91 -11.42 -22.01
N LEU A 160 -14.82 -10.73 -20.86
CA LEU A 160 -15.61 -9.53 -20.56
C LEU A 160 -15.40 -8.43 -21.61
N GLY A 161 -14.15 -8.16 -21.99
CA GLY A 161 -13.81 -7.20 -23.04
C GLY A 161 -14.47 -7.56 -24.37
N GLY A 162 -14.44 -8.85 -24.76
CA GLY A 162 -15.09 -9.34 -25.99
C GLY A 162 -16.60 -9.15 -26.01
N MET A 163 -17.28 -9.40 -24.88
CA MET A 163 -18.73 -9.17 -24.74
C MET A 163 -19.10 -7.69 -24.77
N VAL A 164 -18.36 -6.83 -24.06
CA VAL A 164 -18.57 -5.36 -24.09
C VAL A 164 -18.29 -4.78 -25.47
N ASP A 165 -17.27 -5.30 -26.16
CA ASP A 165 -16.97 -4.91 -27.54
C ASP A 165 -18.11 -5.27 -28.49
N TRP A 166 -18.61 -6.50 -28.40
CA TRP A 166 -19.76 -6.96 -29.18
C TRP A 166 -21.01 -6.11 -28.89
N LEU A 167 -21.33 -5.84 -27.62
CA LEU A 167 -22.48 -5.00 -27.24
C LEU A 167 -22.34 -3.56 -27.76
N SER A 168 -21.12 -3.03 -27.85
CA SER A 168 -20.87 -1.67 -28.32
C SER A 168 -20.96 -1.54 -29.85
N THR A 169 -20.31 -2.43 -30.60
CA THR A 169 -20.15 -2.29 -32.06
C THR A 169 -21.03 -3.21 -32.90
N GLY A 170 -21.38 -4.39 -32.37
CA GLY A 170 -22.03 -5.50 -33.08
C GLY A 170 -21.06 -6.27 -33.98
N ASP A 171 -20.87 -7.56 -33.71
CA ASP A 171 -19.97 -8.51 -34.42
C ASP A 171 -18.56 -7.99 -34.77
N SER A 172 -17.56 -8.47 -34.01
CA SER A 172 -16.15 -8.09 -34.13
C SER A 172 -15.51 -8.41 -35.49
N ASN A 173 -16.14 -9.23 -36.33
CA ASN A 173 -15.58 -9.65 -37.64
C ASN A 173 -16.11 -8.87 -38.85
N SER A 174 -17.00 -7.88 -38.68
CA SER A 174 -17.60 -7.18 -39.81
C SER A 174 -17.35 -5.67 -39.80
N ASN A 175 -16.98 -5.10 -40.95
CA ASN A 175 -17.00 -3.64 -41.19
C ASN A 175 -18.44 -3.07 -41.26
N GLN A 176 -19.46 -3.83 -40.85
CA GLN A 176 -20.85 -3.38 -40.80
C GLN A 176 -21.18 -2.92 -39.38
N THR A 177 -20.88 -1.66 -39.09
CA THR A 177 -21.37 -0.97 -37.90
C THR A 177 -22.88 -1.15 -37.77
N ARG A 178 -23.30 -2.00 -36.80
CA ARG A 178 -24.70 -2.10 -36.35
C ARG A 178 -25.72 -2.33 -37.48
N SER A 179 -25.41 -3.11 -38.52
CA SER A 179 -26.34 -3.29 -39.67
C SER A 179 -27.68 -3.93 -39.26
N TRP A 180 -27.66 -4.85 -38.30
CA TRP A 180 -28.87 -5.42 -37.68
C TRP A 180 -29.71 -4.38 -36.91
N MET A 181 -29.13 -3.27 -36.43
CA MET A 181 -29.90 -2.17 -35.80
C MET A 181 -30.68 -1.35 -36.83
N THR A 182 -30.44 -1.49 -38.14
CA THR A 182 -31.16 -0.68 -39.15
C THR A 182 -32.65 -1.02 -39.26
N GLY A 183 -33.04 -2.23 -38.83
CA GLY A 183 -34.44 -2.66 -38.69
C GLY A 183 -35.00 -2.57 -37.26
N TRP A 184 -34.23 -2.03 -36.30
CA TRP A 184 -34.64 -1.95 -34.89
C TRP A 184 -35.21 -0.57 -34.56
N THR A 185 -36.53 -0.46 -34.59
CA THR A 185 -37.28 0.79 -34.39
C THR A 185 -38.05 0.80 -33.07
N GLY A 186 -38.24 2.00 -32.51
CA GLY A 186 -38.94 2.25 -31.24
C GLY A 186 -38.07 2.95 -30.19
N LEU A 187 -38.72 3.58 -29.18
CA LEU A 187 -38.02 4.39 -28.17
C LEU A 187 -37.04 3.56 -27.33
N ALA A 188 -37.39 2.31 -27.00
CA ALA A 188 -36.48 1.35 -26.35
C ALA A 188 -35.21 1.08 -27.18
N ALA A 189 -35.32 0.93 -28.51
CA ALA A 189 -34.18 0.71 -29.39
C ALA A 189 -33.25 1.95 -29.41
N ASN A 190 -33.82 3.16 -29.44
CA ASN A 190 -33.06 4.40 -29.37
C ASN A 190 -32.38 4.59 -28.00
N SER A 191 -33.05 4.30 -26.88
CA SER A 191 -32.47 4.35 -25.54
C SER A 191 -31.34 3.33 -25.34
N LEU A 192 -31.47 2.13 -25.91
CA LEU A 192 -30.42 1.10 -25.85
C LEU A 192 -29.23 1.44 -26.75
N LYS A 193 -29.47 1.93 -27.98
CA LYS A 193 -28.43 2.28 -28.96
C LYS A 193 -27.66 3.56 -28.65
N GLY A 194 -28.37 4.59 -28.18
CA GLY A 194 -27.84 5.93 -27.88
C GLY A 194 -27.39 6.10 -26.43
N GLY A 195 -28.05 5.44 -25.49
CA GLY A 195 -27.65 5.36 -24.09
C GLY A 195 -26.76 4.13 -23.84
N LEU A 196 -27.36 3.00 -23.49
CA LEU A 196 -26.65 1.81 -22.99
C LEU A 196 -25.39 1.44 -23.80
N PHE A 197 -25.53 1.08 -25.07
CA PHE A 197 -24.44 0.59 -25.92
C PHE A 197 -23.43 1.67 -26.35
N SER A 198 -23.69 2.95 -26.07
CA SER A 198 -22.67 4.00 -26.20
C SER A 198 -21.79 4.09 -24.95
N THR A 199 -22.35 3.77 -23.77
CA THR A 199 -21.65 3.84 -22.48
C THR A 199 -20.87 2.58 -22.10
N VAL A 200 -21.24 1.38 -22.56
CA VAL A 200 -20.59 0.10 -22.14
C VAL A 200 -19.06 0.12 -22.20
N LYS A 201 -18.46 0.65 -23.29
CA LYS A 201 -17.00 0.74 -23.46
C LYS A 201 -16.37 1.82 -22.56
N PRO A 202 -16.84 3.09 -22.56
CA PRO A 202 -16.39 4.10 -21.59
C PRO A 202 -16.45 3.64 -20.13
N THR A 203 -17.57 3.04 -19.70
CA THR A 203 -17.77 2.52 -18.35
C THR A 203 -16.75 1.44 -18.01
N LEU A 204 -16.57 0.42 -18.87
CA LEU A 204 -15.59 -0.65 -18.66
C LEU A 204 -14.16 -0.09 -18.54
N HIS A 205 -13.78 0.83 -19.44
CA HIS A 205 -12.45 1.44 -19.45
C HIS A 205 -12.19 2.26 -18.17
N ASN A 206 -13.12 3.13 -17.80
CA ASN A 206 -12.99 3.99 -16.62
C ASN A 206 -12.90 3.14 -15.34
N GLN A 207 -13.75 2.11 -15.22
CA GLN A 207 -13.70 1.19 -14.08
C GLN A 207 -12.38 0.41 -14.01
N ALA A 208 -11.81 -0.01 -15.14
CA ALA A 208 -10.48 -0.61 -15.18
C ALA A 208 -9.39 0.34 -14.65
N VAL A 209 -9.45 1.62 -15.02
CA VAL A 209 -8.51 2.66 -14.56
C VAL A 209 -8.66 2.92 -13.06
N LEU A 210 -9.89 3.03 -12.56
CA LEU A 210 -10.18 3.21 -11.13
C LEU A 210 -9.67 2.05 -10.28
N THR A 211 -9.90 0.79 -10.70
CA THR A 211 -9.37 -0.39 -9.99
C THR A 211 -7.84 -0.40 -9.98
N ALA A 212 -7.18 -0.02 -11.09
CA ALA A 212 -5.72 0.07 -11.15
C ALA A 212 -5.17 1.19 -10.24
N TRP A 213 -5.86 2.32 -10.12
CA TRP A 213 -5.48 3.38 -9.16
C TRP A 213 -5.63 2.92 -7.73
N LEU A 214 -6.75 2.28 -7.38
CA LEU A 214 -6.96 1.71 -6.05
C LEU A 214 -5.87 0.69 -5.71
N ALA A 215 -5.53 -0.21 -6.64
CA ALA A 215 -4.42 -1.16 -6.49
C ALA A 215 -3.09 -0.46 -6.19
N ASN A 216 -2.80 0.64 -6.88
CA ASN A 216 -1.59 1.42 -6.66
C ASN A 216 -1.59 2.14 -5.30
N CYS A 217 -2.74 2.59 -4.78
CA CYS A 217 -2.85 3.20 -3.45
C CYS A 217 -2.40 2.23 -2.34
N TYR A 218 -2.92 0.99 -2.30
CA TYR A 218 -2.49 -0.04 -1.33
C TYR A 218 -0.98 -0.35 -1.45
N SER A 219 -0.47 -0.47 -2.68
CA SER A 219 0.94 -0.75 -2.96
C SER A 219 1.89 0.37 -2.53
N VAL A 220 1.53 1.64 -2.81
CA VAL A 220 2.28 2.82 -2.36
C VAL A 220 2.27 2.91 -0.84
N ARG A 221 1.12 2.68 -0.20
CA ARG A 221 1.00 2.71 1.26
C ARG A 221 1.90 1.67 1.92
N SER A 222 1.84 0.41 1.45
CA SER A 222 2.72 -0.68 1.87
C SER A 222 4.21 -0.33 1.68
N THR A 223 4.57 0.26 0.54
CA THR A 223 5.94 0.67 0.21
C THR A 223 6.46 1.75 1.16
N ILE A 224 5.65 2.74 1.53
CA ILE A 224 6.02 3.80 2.50
C ILE A 224 6.35 3.16 3.86
N ILE A 225 5.47 2.30 4.37
CA ILE A 225 5.62 1.64 5.67
C ILE A 225 6.85 0.72 5.68
N HIS A 226 7.01 -0.12 4.65
CA HIS A 226 8.15 -1.04 4.53
C HIS A 226 9.49 -0.28 4.45
N THR A 227 9.53 0.78 3.64
CA THR A 227 10.73 1.62 3.49
C THR A 227 11.11 2.29 4.81
N THR A 228 10.14 2.85 5.53
CA THR A 228 10.39 3.48 6.83
C THR A 228 10.86 2.46 7.88
N ARG A 229 10.23 1.26 7.95
CA ARG A 229 10.70 0.15 8.82
C ARG A 229 12.17 -0.18 8.55
N ASN A 230 12.55 -0.37 7.28
CA ASN A 230 13.94 -0.65 6.90
C ASN A 230 14.90 0.50 7.21
N ASN A 231 14.50 1.76 6.94
CA ASN A 231 15.34 2.93 7.18
C ASN A 231 15.58 3.17 8.69
N VAL A 232 14.62 2.84 9.57
CA VAL A 232 14.82 2.82 11.02
C VAL A 232 15.88 1.79 11.44
N LEU A 233 15.77 0.54 10.96
CA LEU A 233 16.73 -0.51 11.29
C LEU A 233 18.15 -0.17 10.76
N ASN A 234 18.23 0.35 9.55
CA ASN A 234 19.48 0.82 8.95
C ASN A 234 20.10 1.99 9.73
N LEU A 235 19.30 2.95 10.21
CA LEU A 235 19.78 4.03 11.07
C LEU A 235 20.39 3.47 12.36
N ILE A 236 19.67 2.61 13.09
CA ILE A 236 20.16 2.07 14.37
C ILE A 236 21.42 1.22 14.15
N ALA A 237 21.48 0.45 13.06
CA ALA A 237 22.69 -0.28 12.66
C ALA A 237 23.85 0.63 12.20
N GLN A 238 23.58 1.84 11.70
CA GLN A 238 24.60 2.85 11.43
C GLN A 238 25.07 3.50 12.74
N LEU A 239 24.17 3.96 13.62
CA LEU A 239 24.50 4.54 14.92
C LEU A 239 25.31 3.56 15.81
N THR A 240 24.98 2.27 15.77
CA THR A 240 25.74 1.22 16.47
C THR A 240 27.15 1.05 15.91
N ARG A 241 27.32 1.17 14.58
CA ARG A 241 28.65 1.17 13.96
C ARG A 241 29.43 2.43 14.31
N ASP A 242 28.80 3.60 14.22
CA ASP A 242 29.39 4.91 14.46
C ASP A 242 29.99 5.07 15.87
N LEU A 243 29.40 4.45 16.89
CA LEU A 243 29.95 4.38 18.26
C LEU A 243 31.30 3.64 18.35
N ASN A 244 31.51 2.69 17.44
CA ASN A 244 32.73 1.89 17.30
C ASN A 244 33.57 2.31 16.08
N GLU A 245 33.10 3.26 15.26
CA GLU A 245 33.76 3.62 14.01
C GLU A 245 34.97 4.49 14.31
N VAL A 246 36.08 4.11 13.70
CA VAL A 246 37.40 4.64 13.97
C VAL A 246 37.95 5.12 12.63
N VAL A 247 37.95 6.45 12.43
CA VAL A 247 38.14 7.06 11.11
C VAL A 247 39.59 7.44 10.89
N ALA A 248 40.24 6.75 9.95
CA ALA A 248 41.41 7.30 9.28
C ALA A 248 40.97 8.39 8.29
N ALA A 249 41.61 9.55 8.30
CA ALA A 249 41.17 10.72 7.56
C ALA A 249 41.41 10.61 6.03
N LYS A 250 40.48 10.00 5.28
CA LYS A 250 39.94 10.44 3.97
C LYS A 250 38.80 9.52 3.45
N PRO A 251 38.02 9.93 2.43
CA PRO A 251 36.55 9.88 2.55
C PRO A 251 35.88 8.60 2.04
N LEU A 252 34.64 8.46 2.52
CA LEU A 252 33.51 7.67 2.01
C LEU A 252 33.75 6.81 0.76
N ASP A 253 33.41 5.52 0.90
CA ASP A 253 32.45 4.92 -0.04
C ASP A 253 31.54 3.90 0.68
N LEU A 254 30.60 4.42 1.47
CA LEU A 254 29.53 3.63 2.11
C LEU A 254 28.19 4.35 2.04
N ALA A 255 27.79 4.72 0.82
CA ALA A 255 26.38 4.68 0.48
C ALA A 255 25.92 3.21 0.47
N LYS A 256 25.67 2.63 1.66
CA LYS A 256 24.57 1.66 1.74
C LYS A 256 23.33 2.48 1.47
N GLU A 257 22.89 2.48 0.21
CA GLU A 257 21.84 3.37 -0.26
C GLU A 257 20.64 3.28 0.68
N LYS A 258 20.40 4.39 1.38
CA LYS A 258 19.13 4.70 2.01
C LYS A 258 18.04 4.36 0.99
N LEU A 259 17.10 3.48 1.33
CA LEU A 259 16.01 3.17 0.40
C LEU A 259 15.28 4.49 0.13
N VAL A 260 15.44 5.01 -1.08
CA VAL A 260 14.87 6.30 -1.43
C VAL A 260 13.38 6.10 -1.61
N VAL A 261 12.57 6.83 -0.84
CA VAL A 261 11.10 6.75 -0.91
C VAL A 261 10.56 7.24 -2.27
N SER A 262 11.43 7.60 -3.21
CA SER A 262 11.12 7.87 -4.62
C SER A 262 10.47 6.70 -5.37
N ALA A 263 10.48 5.48 -4.83
CA ALA A 263 9.63 4.39 -5.33
C ALA A 263 8.14 4.80 -5.35
N ALA A 264 7.68 5.51 -4.31
CA ALA A 264 6.34 6.10 -4.30
C ALA A 264 6.18 7.13 -5.43
N SER A 265 7.17 8.00 -5.69
CA SER A 265 7.12 8.99 -6.78
C SER A 265 7.13 8.37 -8.19
N GLN A 266 7.73 7.19 -8.37
CA GLN A 266 7.72 6.45 -9.63
C GLN A 266 6.36 5.78 -9.87
N ALA A 267 5.80 5.10 -8.87
CA ALA A 267 4.40 4.67 -8.91
C ALA A 267 3.45 5.86 -9.17
N TRP A 268 3.77 7.03 -8.62
CA TRP A 268 2.98 8.24 -8.86
C TRP A 268 3.15 8.90 -10.23
N THR A 269 4.21 8.58 -10.95
CA THR A 269 4.34 8.96 -12.36
C THR A 269 3.32 8.18 -13.20
N ILE A 270 3.09 6.89 -12.87
CA ILE A 270 2.08 6.05 -13.52
C ILE A 270 0.67 6.54 -13.20
N ALA A 271 0.38 6.89 -11.93
CA ALA A 271 -0.92 7.47 -11.56
C ALA A 271 -1.22 8.78 -12.30
N LYS A 272 -0.24 9.69 -12.42
CA LYS A 272 -0.38 10.94 -13.21
C LYS A 272 -0.59 10.67 -14.71
N ILE A 273 0.05 9.66 -15.27
CA ILE A 273 -0.17 9.21 -16.66
C ILE A 273 -1.61 8.67 -16.80
N GLY A 274 -2.12 7.93 -15.82
CA GLY A 274 -3.51 7.47 -15.78
C GLY A 274 -4.53 8.62 -15.71
N VAL A 275 -4.29 9.64 -14.88
CA VAL A 275 -5.19 10.82 -14.79
C VAL A 275 -5.20 11.59 -16.12
N ALA A 276 -4.08 11.65 -16.83
CA ALA A 276 -4.05 12.17 -18.19
C ALA A 276 -4.81 11.26 -19.19
N ALA A 277 -4.82 9.94 -18.99
CA ALA A 277 -5.53 8.98 -19.83
C ALA A 277 -7.06 9.08 -19.73
N LEU A 278 -7.64 9.43 -18.56
CA LEU A 278 -9.08 9.77 -18.47
C LEU A 278 -9.46 10.94 -19.39
N SER A 279 -8.53 11.86 -19.68
CA SER A 279 -8.76 12.96 -20.61
C SER A 279 -8.53 12.59 -22.09
N LYS A 280 -7.84 11.46 -22.37
CA LYS A 280 -7.43 11.03 -23.72
C LYS A 280 -7.27 9.50 -23.82
N PHE A 281 -8.20 8.87 -24.54
CA PHE A 281 -8.16 7.46 -24.93
C PHE A 281 -6.81 7.02 -25.54
N SER A 282 -5.95 6.32 -24.78
CA SER A 282 -5.16 5.16 -25.22
C SER A 282 -4.21 4.62 -24.14
N ASN A 283 -4.28 3.30 -23.89
CA ASN A 283 -3.24 2.37 -23.44
C ASN A 283 -2.15 2.84 -22.44
N VAL A 284 -2.15 2.24 -21.24
CA VAL A 284 -1.02 2.30 -20.29
C VAL A 284 -0.66 0.88 -19.84
N GLY A 285 0.59 0.49 -20.02
CA GLY A 285 1.13 -0.83 -19.65
C GLY A 285 1.79 -0.88 -18.27
N THR A 286 2.16 -2.11 -17.87
CA THR A 286 2.57 -2.58 -16.53
C THR A 286 3.95 -2.07 -16.02
N VAL A 287 4.32 -2.52 -14.80
CA VAL A 287 5.64 -2.48 -14.11
C VAL A 287 5.78 -1.26 -13.17
N ILE A 288 6.16 -1.38 -11.88
CA ILE A 288 7.43 -1.87 -11.32
C ILE A 288 7.26 -2.77 -10.10
N GLY A 289 8.00 -3.89 -10.08
CA GLY A 289 8.24 -4.67 -8.87
C GLY A 289 9.52 -4.23 -8.15
N LEU A 290 9.47 -4.16 -6.81
CA LEU A 290 10.64 -3.90 -5.95
C LEU A 290 11.82 -4.83 -6.30
N ILE A 291 12.93 -4.23 -6.74
CA ILE A 291 14.24 -4.86 -6.95
C ILE A 291 14.94 -4.95 -5.59
N GLY A 292 15.49 -6.12 -5.27
CA GLY A 292 16.27 -6.32 -4.04
C GLY A 292 17.74 -5.92 -4.22
N PHE A 293 18.38 -5.51 -3.13
CA PHE A 293 19.83 -5.32 -3.10
C PHE A 293 20.44 -5.79 -1.77
N ALA A 294 21.50 -6.60 -1.85
CA ALA A 294 22.28 -7.07 -0.71
C ALA A 294 23.71 -7.43 -1.14
N LEU A 295 24.66 -7.34 -0.19
CA LEU A 295 26.08 -7.76 -0.27
C LEU A 295 26.98 -6.84 -1.15
N GLY A 296 28.27 -6.64 -0.89
CA GLY A 296 29.14 -7.06 0.25
C GLY A 296 29.54 -5.86 1.14
N ASN A 297 30.82 -5.57 1.46
CA ASN A 297 32.06 -6.36 1.53
C ASN A 297 33.08 -5.63 2.46
N VAL A 298 34.27 -6.20 2.76
CA VAL A 298 35.25 -5.66 3.74
C VAL A 298 36.71 -5.87 3.29
N GLU A 299 37.60 -4.88 3.47
CA GLU A 299 39.04 -5.14 3.70
C GLU A 299 39.75 -4.09 4.60
N LYS A 300 41.07 -4.24 4.82
CA LYS A 300 41.70 -4.11 6.16
C LYS A 300 42.44 -2.79 6.50
N SER A 301 42.26 -2.37 7.76
CA SER A 301 43.21 -1.72 8.69
C SER A 301 44.01 -0.46 8.28
N GLN A 302 43.91 0.62 9.08
CA GLN A 302 45.02 1.09 9.96
C GLN A 302 44.65 2.29 10.87
N LYS A 303 45.05 2.18 12.16
CA LYS A 303 45.15 3.20 13.23
C LYS A 303 43.93 4.04 13.63
N VAL A 304 44.00 4.61 14.84
CA VAL A 304 42.84 4.71 15.76
C VAL A 304 42.55 6.12 16.27
N GLU A 305 41.49 6.74 15.73
CA GLU A 305 40.72 7.83 16.38
C GLU A 305 39.22 7.64 16.09
N PHE A 306 38.32 7.92 17.04
CA PHE A 306 36.88 7.67 16.89
C PHE A 306 36.21 8.71 15.98
N LYS A 307 35.22 8.27 15.20
CA LYS A 307 34.44 9.11 14.26
C LYS A 307 33.86 10.36 14.90
N PHE A 308 33.35 10.21 16.12
CA PHE A 308 32.91 11.29 16.99
C PHE A 308 33.90 11.39 18.14
N ALA A 309 34.52 12.55 18.31
CA ALA A 309 35.48 12.78 19.39
C ALA A 309 34.75 12.83 20.75
N GLN A 310 33.51 13.31 20.76
CA GLN A 310 32.66 13.40 21.95
C GLN A 310 31.28 12.76 21.74
N LEU A 311 30.72 12.17 22.81
CA LEU A 311 29.38 11.59 22.79
C LEU A 311 28.26 12.64 22.63
N SER A 312 28.50 13.88 23.03
CA SER A 312 27.59 15.02 22.78
C SER A 312 27.34 15.27 21.29
N GLU A 313 28.40 15.22 20.47
CA GLU A 313 28.33 15.34 19.01
C GLU A 313 27.59 14.14 18.40
N PHE A 314 27.90 12.93 18.87
CA PHE A 314 27.22 11.71 18.45
C PHE A 314 25.71 11.74 18.74
N PHE A 315 25.29 12.14 19.94
CA PHE A 315 23.86 12.24 20.26
C PHE A 315 23.15 13.31 19.42
N THR A 316 23.83 14.43 19.13
CA THR A 316 23.30 15.48 18.23
C THR A 316 23.11 14.94 16.80
N HIS A 317 24.04 14.12 16.31
CA HIS A 317 23.91 13.43 15.03
C HIS A 317 22.74 12.42 15.04
N ALA A 318 22.62 11.60 16.10
CA ALA A 318 21.54 10.63 16.25
C ALA A 318 20.15 11.30 16.27
N ASP A 319 19.96 12.35 17.08
CA ASP A 319 18.72 13.11 17.14
C ASP A 319 18.38 13.75 15.77
N SER A 320 19.39 14.25 15.05
CA SER A 320 19.20 14.83 13.71
C SER A 320 18.79 13.78 12.68
N ALA A 321 19.39 12.59 12.72
CA ALA A 321 19.07 11.48 11.81
C ALA A 321 17.68 10.89 12.09
N VAL A 322 17.27 10.79 13.36
CA VAL A 322 15.89 10.39 13.72
C VAL A 322 14.86 11.41 13.20
N ARG A 323 15.14 12.72 13.28
CA ARG A 323 14.28 13.76 12.68
C ARG A 323 14.19 13.66 11.15
N ALA A 324 15.29 13.27 10.48
CA ALA A 324 15.28 13.05 9.04
C ALA A 324 14.32 11.91 8.63
N LEU A 325 14.32 10.78 9.37
CA LEU A 325 13.36 9.68 9.13
C LEU A 325 11.90 10.14 9.22
N HIS A 326 11.55 11.00 10.18
CA HIS A 326 10.22 11.61 10.24
C HIS A 326 9.95 12.44 8.98
N SER A 327 10.81 13.41 8.67
CA SER A 327 10.64 14.30 7.51
C SER A 327 10.51 13.55 6.17
N GLU A 328 11.17 12.40 6.02
CA GLU A 328 11.08 11.55 4.84
C GLU A 328 9.73 10.84 4.74
N MET A 329 9.26 10.28 5.86
CA MET A 329 7.93 9.67 5.95
C MET A 329 6.84 10.72 5.74
N ASP A 330 6.94 11.91 6.36
CA ASP A 330 6.00 13.02 6.15
C ASP A 330 5.94 13.45 4.68
N SER A 331 7.10 13.55 4.01
CA SER A 331 7.14 13.90 2.57
C SER A 331 6.45 12.84 1.71
N ALA A 332 6.66 11.56 2.02
CA ALA A 332 6.06 10.46 1.27
C ALA A 332 4.55 10.33 1.52
N GLU A 333 4.10 10.49 2.76
CA GLU A 333 2.68 10.54 3.13
C GLU A 333 1.99 11.77 2.53
N ALA A 334 2.67 12.92 2.46
CA ALA A 334 2.13 14.12 1.80
C ALA A 334 2.01 13.96 0.28
N ASP A 335 2.94 13.25 -0.38
CA ASP A 335 2.81 12.93 -1.80
C ASP A 335 1.69 11.90 -2.05
N TYR A 336 1.54 10.91 -1.17
CA TYR A 336 0.40 9.97 -1.14
C TYR A 336 -0.94 10.64 -0.77
N ALA A 337 -0.94 11.78 -0.08
CA ALA A 337 -2.16 12.57 0.14
C ALA A 337 -2.58 13.36 -1.11
N LYS A 338 -1.65 14.09 -1.74
CA LYS A 338 -1.90 14.80 -3.02
C LYS A 338 -2.39 13.84 -4.10
N ALA A 339 -1.81 12.65 -4.11
CA ALA A 339 -2.15 11.50 -4.91
C ALA A 339 -3.64 11.11 -4.84
N VAL A 340 -4.11 10.72 -3.65
CA VAL A 340 -5.50 10.33 -3.41
C VAL A 340 -6.46 11.49 -3.69
N THR A 341 -6.08 12.72 -3.31
CA THR A 341 -6.86 13.94 -3.64
C THR A 341 -7.04 14.14 -5.14
N ALA A 342 -5.98 13.93 -5.95
CA ALA A 342 -6.05 14.09 -7.40
C ALA A 342 -6.91 13.01 -8.07
N ILE A 343 -6.96 11.80 -7.50
CA ILE A 343 -7.88 10.74 -7.95
C ILE A 343 -9.33 11.12 -7.66
N GLY A 344 -9.65 11.55 -6.43
CA GLY A 344 -10.98 12.02 -6.07
C GLY A 344 -11.46 13.18 -6.96
N GLN A 345 -10.61 14.18 -7.20
CA GLN A 345 -10.90 15.28 -8.11
C GLN A 345 -11.13 14.85 -9.57
N ALA A 346 -10.48 13.78 -10.03
CA ALA A 346 -10.69 13.23 -11.36
C ALA A 346 -12.02 12.46 -11.47
N ILE A 347 -12.49 11.85 -10.38
CA ILE A 347 -13.80 11.19 -10.27
C ILE A 347 -14.91 12.24 -10.20
N ASP A 348 -14.78 13.24 -9.33
CA ASP A 348 -15.73 14.36 -9.21
C ASP A 348 -15.89 15.17 -10.51
N GLY A 349 -14.82 15.24 -11.31
CA GLY A 349 -14.79 15.91 -12.60
C GLY A 349 -15.26 15.07 -13.79
N ALA A 350 -15.46 13.76 -13.62
CA ALA A 350 -15.95 12.88 -14.66
C ALA A 350 -17.49 12.82 -14.67
N ASP A 351 -18.08 12.72 -15.86
CA ASP A 351 -19.53 12.51 -15.97
C ASP A 351 -19.89 11.12 -15.41
N ARG A 352 -20.81 11.07 -14.43
CA ARG A 352 -21.31 9.81 -13.86
C ARG A 352 -21.88 8.87 -14.91
N ALA A 353 -22.42 9.37 -16.03
CA ALA A 353 -22.85 8.56 -17.17
C ALA A 353 -21.70 7.81 -17.89
N THR A 354 -20.45 8.09 -17.52
CA THR A 354 -19.24 7.38 -18.00
C THR A 354 -18.53 6.57 -16.90
N LEU A 355 -18.85 6.78 -15.62
CA LEU A 355 -18.35 5.99 -14.49
C LEU A 355 -19.28 4.81 -14.16
N GLU A 356 -20.59 5.05 -14.29
CA GLU A 356 -21.65 4.07 -14.19
C GLU A 356 -22.18 3.77 -15.61
N LEU A 357 -22.69 2.56 -15.82
CA LEU A 357 -23.39 2.20 -17.07
C LEU A 357 -24.68 3.02 -17.23
N TYR A 358 -25.11 3.39 -18.43
CA TYR A 358 -26.35 4.17 -18.62
C TYR A 358 -27.61 3.51 -18.00
N ASP A 359 -28.42 4.31 -17.30
CA ASP A 359 -29.69 3.87 -16.71
C ASP A 359 -30.84 3.87 -17.73
N ILE A 360 -31.12 2.70 -18.29
CA ILE A 360 -32.22 2.50 -19.24
C ILE A 360 -33.62 2.66 -18.63
N THR A 361 -33.75 2.74 -17.29
CA THR A 361 -35.06 2.77 -16.64
C THR A 361 -35.76 4.12 -16.71
N GLN A 362 -35.00 5.19 -16.94
CA GLN A 362 -35.47 6.58 -17.00
C GLN A 362 -36.29 6.92 -18.26
N HIS A 363 -36.47 5.96 -19.16
CA HIS A 363 -37.31 6.07 -20.33
C HIS A 363 -38.43 5.01 -20.32
N SER A 364 -39.63 5.45 -20.69
CA SER A 364 -40.81 4.58 -20.81
C SER A 364 -40.57 3.51 -21.88
N PRO A 365 -41.04 2.26 -21.69
CA PRO A 365 -41.03 1.27 -22.77
C PRO A 365 -42.00 1.63 -23.91
N ASP A 366 -43.00 2.48 -23.65
CA ASP A 366 -43.96 2.96 -24.63
C ASP A 366 -43.31 4.00 -25.55
N GLY A 367 -43.47 3.81 -26.86
CA GLY A 367 -42.75 4.57 -27.89
C GLY A 367 -43.16 6.04 -28.01
N ASP A 368 -42.31 6.83 -28.65
CA ASP A 368 -42.72 8.12 -29.21
C ASP A 368 -43.32 7.86 -30.61
N ASP A 369 -44.65 7.88 -30.68
CA ASP A 369 -45.43 7.67 -31.92
C ASP A 369 -45.26 8.82 -32.95
N SER A 370 -44.45 9.83 -32.66
CA SER A 370 -44.32 11.03 -33.51
C SER A 370 -43.30 10.95 -34.66
N ASP A 371 -42.46 9.91 -34.74
CA ASP A 371 -41.51 9.72 -35.85
C ASP A 371 -42.17 9.04 -37.07
N PRO A 372 -42.38 9.74 -38.21
CA PRO A 372 -43.04 9.16 -39.39
C PRO A 372 -42.24 8.02 -40.03
N SER A 373 -40.94 7.93 -39.76
CA SER A 373 -40.05 6.86 -40.26
C SER A 373 -40.21 5.53 -39.48
N ALA A 374 -40.87 5.54 -38.32
CA ALA A 374 -41.16 4.34 -37.52
C ALA A 374 -42.08 3.33 -38.23
N SER A 375 -42.72 3.76 -39.34
CA SER A 375 -43.47 2.91 -40.28
C SER A 375 -42.60 1.90 -41.06
N GLY A 376 -41.26 2.01 -40.96
CA GLY A 376 -40.31 1.02 -41.45
C GLY A 376 -40.46 -0.34 -40.76
N ARG A 377 -40.71 -1.39 -41.56
CA ARG A 377 -40.99 -2.77 -41.10
C ARG A 377 -40.04 -3.25 -40.01
N TYR A 378 -40.59 -3.78 -38.92
CA TYR A 378 -39.85 -4.55 -37.90
C TYR A 378 -39.07 -5.68 -38.56
N ALA A 379 -37.72 -5.58 -38.57
CA ALA A 379 -36.86 -6.48 -39.34
C ALA A 379 -35.58 -6.86 -38.58
N VAL A 380 -35.65 -6.97 -37.25
CA VAL A 380 -34.58 -7.53 -36.42
C VAL A 380 -34.80 -9.03 -36.25
N ASP A 381 -33.74 -9.82 -36.35
CA ASP A 381 -33.79 -11.24 -35.99
C ASP A 381 -33.92 -11.39 -34.47
N VAL A 382 -34.97 -12.07 -33.99
CA VAL A 382 -35.18 -12.28 -32.55
C VAL A 382 -34.03 -13.07 -31.92
N ASN A 383 -33.33 -13.92 -32.68
CA ASN A 383 -32.14 -14.60 -32.18
C ASN A 383 -31.05 -13.59 -31.76
N THR A 384 -30.79 -12.58 -32.58
CA THR A 384 -29.79 -11.53 -32.30
C THR A 384 -30.23 -10.67 -31.11
N VAL A 385 -31.53 -10.35 -30.98
CA VAL A 385 -32.06 -9.63 -29.81
C VAL A 385 -31.91 -10.45 -28.52
N LEU A 386 -32.16 -11.76 -28.57
CA LEU A 386 -31.94 -12.64 -27.42
C LEU A 386 -30.45 -12.79 -27.09
N GLU A 387 -29.57 -12.90 -28.09
CA GLU A 387 -28.11 -12.91 -27.92
C GLU A 387 -27.60 -11.65 -27.17
N MET A 388 -28.13 -10.46 -27.48
CA MET A 388 -27.86 -9.24 -26.69
C MET A 388 -28.29 -9.37 -25.24
N ALA A 389 -29.49 -9.91 -24.98
CA ALA A 389 -29.98 -10.10 -23.62
C ALA A 389 -29.13 -11.12 -22.85
N GLN A 390 -28.69 -12.19 -23.51
CA GLN A 390 -27.76 -13.16 -22.94
C GLN A 390 -26.43 -12.50 -22.57
N HIS A 391 -25.80 -11.76 -23.48
CA HIS A 391 -24.55 -11.04 -23.15
C HIS A 391 -24.72 -9.99 -22.05
N CYS A 392 -25.90 -9.37 -21.91
CA CYS A 392 -26.17 -8.52 -20.75
C CYS A 392 -26.22 -9.33 -19.44
N TYR A 393 -26.80 -10.53 -19.43
CA TYR A 393 -26.79 -11.40 -18.24
C TYR A 393 -25.39 -11.97 -17.94
N ASP A 394 -24.65 -12.40 -18.95
CA ASP A 394 -23.29 -12.96 -18.81
C ASP A 394 -22.30 -11.89 -18.29
N VAL A 395 -22.37 -10.66 -18.83
CA VAL A 395 -21.59 -9.53 -18.33
C VAL A 395 -21.96 -9.18 -16.89
N ALA A 396 -23.25 -9.25 -16.51
CA ALA A 396 -23.68 -9.05 -15.12
C ALA A 396 -23.14 -10.15 -14.17
N GLU A 397 -23.10 -11.40 -14.61
CA GLU A 397 -22.51 -12.51 -13.82
C GLU A 397 -21.01 -12.31 -13.60
N ILE A 398 -20.27 -11.88 -14.63
CA ILE A 398 -18.85 -11.54 -14.47
C ILE A 398 -18.67 -10.36 -13.51
N TYR A 399 -19.43 -9.27 -13.69
CA TYR A 399 -19.35 -8.09 -12.81
C TYR A 399 -19.68 -8.41 -11.35
N SER A 400 -20.65 -9.31 -11.10
CA SER A 400 -20.94 -9.83 -9.76
C SER A 400 -19.74 -10.58 -9.15
N GLY A 401 -19.10 -11.45 -9.93
CA GLY A 401 -17.86 -12.12 -9.52
C GLY A 401 -16.70 -11.15 -9.21
N LEU A 402 -16.58 -10.06 -9.98
CA LEU A 402 -15.60 -9.01 -9.74
C LEU A 402 -15.95 -8.16 -8.51
N LEU A 403 -17.22 -7.84 -8.28
CA LEU A 403 -17.71 -7.13 -7.09
C LEU A 403 -17.42 -7.92 -5.81
N ASN A 404 -17.72 -9.23 -5.81
CA ASN A 404 -17.39 -10.10 -4.67
C ASN A 404 -15.88 -10.11 -4.38
N LYS A 405 -15.03 -10.10 -5.42
CA LYS A 405 -13.58 -10.03 -5.28
C LYS A 405 -13.07 -8.63 -4.86
N LEU A 406 -13.84 -7.58 -5.12
CA LEU A 406 -13.55 -6.23 -4.66
C LEU A 406 -13.88 -6.10 -3.17
N ALA A 407 -15.04 -6.61 -2.74
CA ALA A 407 -15.49 -6.59 -1.35
C ALA A 407 -14.51 -7.26 -0.38
N THR A 408 -13.82 -8.35 -0.77
CA THR A 408 -12.79 -8.98 0.09
C THR A 408 -11.59 -8.07 0.36
N THR A 409 -11.38 -7.01 -0.44
CA THR A 409 -10.29 -6.05 -0.19
C THR A 409 -10.54 -5.16 1.02
N ALA A 410 -11.80 -4.97 1.43
CA ALA A 410 -12.18 -4.16 2.59
C ALA A 410 -11.56 -4.62 3.92
N TYR A 411 -11.23 -5.92 4.05
CA TYR A 411 -10.48 -6.42 5.21
C TYR A 411 -9.11 -5.75 5.39
N SER A 412 -8.52 -5.26 4.29
CA SER A 412 -7.22 -4.58 4.28
C SER A 412 -7.30 -3.10 4.62
N ASP A 413 -8.49 -2.51 4.71
CA ASP A 413 -8.71 -1.09 5.06
C ASP A 413 -8.20 -0.80 6.46
N GLY A 414 -8.39 -1.74 7.40
CA GLY A 414 -7.83 -1.66 8.76
C GLY A 414 -6.29 -1.69 8.80
N GLN A 415 -5.64 -2.00 7.67
CA GLN A 415 -4.18 -1.99 7.51
C GLN A 415 -3.68 -0.71 6.79
N LEU A 416 -4.58 0.18 6.35
CA LEU A 416 -4.23 1.52 5.86
C LEU A 416 -3.95 2.44 7.07
N ALA A 417 -2.79 2.26 7.71
CA ALA A 417 -2.41 2.96 8.93
C ALA A 417 -1.02 3.62 8.83
N GLY A 418 -0.90 4.79 9.45
CA GLY A 418 0.33 5.57 9.56
C GLY A 418 1.06 5.35 10.89
N ARG A 419 1.65 6.43 11.40
CA ARG A 419 2.37 6.43 12.69
C ARG A 419 1.43 6.07 13.83
N GLY A 420 1.83 5.14 14.69
CA GLY A 420 1.08 4.77 15.89
C GLY A 420 -0.32 4.23 15.59
N VAL A 421 -0.43 3.39 14.55
CA VAL A 421 -1.65 2.68 14.08
C VAL A 421 -2.85 3.55 13.67
N ALA A 422 -2.74 4.88 13.66
CA ALA A 422 -3.83 5.75 13.19
C ALA A 422 -3.82 5.89 11.65
N PRO A 423 -4.97 5.75 10.94
CA PRO A 423 -5.07 6.10 9.54
C PRO A 423 -4.86 7.61 9.34
N ILE A 424 -4.22 8.01 8.24
CA ILE A 424 -4.14 9.42 7.84
C ILE A 424 -5.35 9.80 6.96
N ALA A 425 -5.60 11.09 6.75
CA ALA A 425 -6.72 11.54 5.92
C ALA A 425 -6.72 10.96 4.48
N ALA A 426 -5.54 10.68 3.92
CA ALA A 426 -5.40 10.02 2.63
C ALA A 426 -5.84 8.54 2.66
N ASP A 427 -5.64 7.82 3.77
CA ASP A 427 -6.09 6.44 3.93
C ASP A 427 -7.63 6.38 3.90
N GLN A 428 -8.31 7.33 4.56
CA GLN A 428 -9.77 7.46 4.49
C GLN A 428 -10.27 7.75 3.06
N GLY A 429 -9.52 8.54 2.27
CA GLY A 429 -9.84 8.76 0.86
C GLY A 429 -9.65 7.51 -0.02
N VAL A 430 -8.78 6.58 0.36
CA VAL A 430 -8.63 5.27 -0.32
C VAL A 430 -9.78 4.33 0.02
N ILE A 431 -10.26 4.35 1.27
CA ILE A 431 -11.45 3.61 1.71
C ILE A 431 -12.69 4.11 0.95
N GLN A 432 -12.92 5.43 0.92
CA GLN A 432 -14.01 6.01 0.13
C GLN A 432 -13.92 5.65 -1.36
N LEU A 433 -12.71 5.67 -1.93
CA LEU A 433 -12.48 5.24 -3.31
C LEU A 433 -12.85 3.77 -3.55
N ARG A 434 -12.59 2.86 -2.60
CA ARG A 434 -13.02 1.46 -2.68
C ARG A 434 -14.55 1.38 -2.70
N GLU A 435 -15.20 2.04 -1.74
CA GLU A 435 -16.67 2.07 -1.61
C GLU A 435 -17.36 2.67 -2.84
N ASP A 436 -16.81 3.75 -3.41
CA ASP A 436 -17.31 4.35 -4.65
C ASP A 436 -17.21 3.37 -5.83
N ILE A 437 -16.09 2.64 -5.97
CA ILE A 437 -15.90 1.65 -7.03
C ILE A 437 -16.83 0.43 -6.83
N GLU A 438 -17.05 -0.02 -5.59
CA GLU A 438 -18.05 -1.06 -5.28
C GLU A 438 -19.46 -0.60 -5.66
N GLY A 439 -19.82 0.65 -5.34
CA GLY A 439 -21.06 1.27 -5.77
C GLY A 439 -21.21 1.33 -7.29
N PHE A 440 -20.16 1.69 -8.03
CA PHE A 440 -20.16 1.69 -9.50
C PHE A 440 -20.31 0.27 -10.06
N PHE A 441 -19.66 -0.74 -9.47
CA PHE A 441 -19.75 -2.14 -9.91
C PHE A 441 -21.14 -2.71 -9.65
N SER A 442 -21.69 -2.57 -8.43
CA SER A 442 -23.05 -3.01 -8.07
C SER A 442 -24.12 -2.34 -8.97
N THR A 443 -23.98 -1.03 -9.20
CA THR A 443 -24.84 -0.29 -10.12
C THR A 443 -24.74 -0.81 -11.55
N THR A 444 -23.53 -1.11 -12.02
CA THR A 444 -23.27 -1.63 -13.37
C THR A 444 -23.85 -3.03 -13.55
N THR A 445 -23.66 -3.95 -12.60
CA THR A 445 -24.31 -5.27 -12.55
C THR A 445 -25.83 -5.15 -12.67
N THR A 446 -26.42 -4.28 -11.86
CA THR A 446 -27.88 -4.06 -11.80
C THR A 446 -28.43 -3.49 -13.12
N ARG A 447 -27.70 -2.56 -13.75
CA ARG A 447 -28.10 -1.97 -15.04
C ARG A 447 -27.96 -2.98 -16.19
N TYR A 448 -26.94 -3.84 -16.20
CA TYR A 448 -26.85 -4.96 -17.15
C TYR A 448 -27.96 -6.00 -16.97
N LEU A 449 -28.27 -6.42 -15.73
CA LEU A 449 -29.43 -7.29 -15.46
C LEU A 449 -30.74 -6.70 -16.00
N THR A 450 -30.96 -5.41 -15.76
CA THR A 450 -32.16 -4.70 -16.20
C THR A 450 -32.21 -4.56 -17.73
N ALA A 451 -31.06 -4.43 -18.39
CA ALA A 451 -30.95 -4.46 -19.84
C ALA A 451 -31.33 -5.82 -20.42
N GLY A 452 -30.81 -6.92 -19.88
CA GLY A 452 -31.17 -8.28 -20.28
C GLY A 452 -32.70 -8.50 -20.23
N ASP A 453 -33.32 -8.11 -19.12
CA ASP A 453 -34.79 -8.18 -18.94
C ASP A 453 -35.56 -7.37 -19.98
N ARG A 454 -35.21 -6.08 -20.18
CA ARG A 454 -35.92 -5.21 -21.13
C ARG A 454 -35.73 -5.66 -22.58
N ILE A 455 -34.54 -6.12 -22.95
CA ILE A 455 -34.23 -6.65 -24.29
C ILE A 455 -35.01 -7.96 -24.54
N LYS A 456 -35.04 -8.88 -23.56
CA LYS A 456 -35.85 -10.11 -23.61
C LYS A 456 -37.35 -9.81 -23.72
N ALA A 457 -37.85 -8.81 -22.99
CA ALA A 457 -39.24 -8.38 -23.10
C ALA A 457 -39.56 -7.82 -24.51
N ALA A 458 -38.67 -7.03 -25.10
CA ALA A 458 -38.81 -6.57 -26.48
C ALA A 458 -38.79 -7.73 -27.50
N ALA A 459 -37.88 -8.70 -27.35
CA ALA A 459 -37.84 -9.91 -28.17
C ALA A 459 -39.18 -10.67 -28.17
N LYS A 460 -39.84 -10.76 -27.00
CA LYS A 460 -41.16 -11.37 -26.85
C LYS A 460 -42.26 -10.61 -27.61
N LEU A 461 -42.18 -9.28 -27.70
CA LEU A 461 -43.13 -8.46 -28.47
C LEU A 461 -42.94 -8.67 -29.98
N TYR A 462 -41.70 -8.78 -30.48
CA TYR A 462 -41.47 -9.13 -31.89
C TYR A 462 -41.99 -10.54 -32.22
N ALA A 463 -41.77 -11.51 -31.34
CA ALA A 463 -42.29 -12.88 -31.46
C ALA A 463 -43.83 -12.97 -31.47
N GLN A 464 -44.57 -11.97 -30.98
CA GLN A 464 -46.04 -11.95 -31.05
C GLN A 464 -46.56 -11.54 -32.43
N ASN A 465 -45.75 -10.84 -33.24
CA ASN A 465 -46.17 -10.22 -34.50
C ASN A 465 -45.73 -11.02 -35.74
N ASP A 466 -44.83 -12.01 -35.60
CA ASP A 466 -44.34 -12.86 -36.69
C ASP A 466 -44.21 -14.32 -36.23
N ALA A 467 -44.86 -15.25 -36.94
CA ALA A 467 -44.89 -16.67 -36.61
C ALA A 467 -43.51 -17.36 -36.71
N VAL A 468 -42.61 -16.91 -37.60
CA VAL A 468 -41.24 -17.43 -37.74
C VAL A 468 -40.37 -16.93 -36.60
N GLN A 469 -40.55 -15.67 -36.19
CA GLN A 469 -39.86 -15.11 -35.01
C GLN A 469 -40.35 -15.77 -33.71
N ARG A 470 -41.61 -16.18 -33.63
CA ARG A 470 -42.16 -16.94 -32.50
C ARG A 470 -41.48 -18.29 -32.30
N GLU A 471 -41.33 -19.09 -33.37
CA GLU A 471 -40.68 -20.41 -33.30
C GLU A 471 -39.23 -20.28 -32.82
N ARG A 472 -38.51 -19.27 -33.32
CA ARG A 472 -37.15 -18.92 -32.87
C ARG A 472 -37.11 -18.56 -31.39
N TYR A 473 -37.97 -17.63 -30.96
CA TYR A 473 -38.08 -17.22 -29.56
C TYR A 473 -38.37 -18.40 -28.62
N GLU A 474 -39.34 -19.26 -28.96
CA GLU A 474 -39.71 -20.42 -28.14
C GLU A 474 -38.56 -21.43 -28.03
N LYS A 475 -37.81 -21.66 -29.11
CA LYS A 475 -36.61 -22.50 -29.11
C LYS A 475 -35.53 -21.95 -28.18
N THR A 476 -35.11 -20.69 -28.36
CA THR A 476 -34.03 -20.09 -27.56
C THR A 476 -34.41 -19.96 -26.08
N ILE A 477 -35.67 -19.63 -25.74
CA ILE A 477 -36.12 -19.60 -24.36
C ILE A 477 -36.16 -21.01 -23.73
N SER A 478 -36.45 -22.05 -24.51
CA SER A 478 -36.32 -23.43 -24.02
C SER A 478 -34.86 -23.80 -23.74
N GLU A 479 -33.94 -23.40 -24.62
CA GLU A 479 -32.49 -23.62 -24.44
C GLU A 479 -31.98 -22.86 -23.19
N TRP A 480 -32.39 -21.60 -23.00
CA TRP A 480 -32.07 -20.81 -21.80
C TRP A 480 -32.63 -21.40 -20.51
N ARG A 481 -33.82 -22.01 -20.54
CA ARG A 481 -34.36 -22.71 -19.37
C ARG A 481 -33.53 -23.95 -19.02
N THR A 482 -32.95 -24.63 -20.00
CA THR A 482 -32.06 -25.77 -19.79
C THR A 482 -30.66 -25.32 -19.31
N ALA A 483 -30.15 -24.21 -19.83
CA ALA A 483 -28.85 -23.63 -19.46
C ALA A 483 -28.88 -22.77 -18.18
N GLY A 484 -30.07 -22.43 -17.68
CA GLY A 484 -30.25 -21.59 -16.48
C GLY A 484 -29.87 -20.12 -16.70
N VAL A 485 -30.15 -19.56 -17.88
CA VAL A 485 -29.82 -18.16 -18.27
C VAL A 485 -30.88 -17.17 -17.76
N GLY A 486 -30.46 -15.98 -17.35
CA GLY A 486 -31.34 -14.92 -16.84
C GLY A 486 -32.21 -15.36 -15.67
N GLU A 487 -33.54 -15.16 -15.77
CA GLU A 487 -34.53 -15.55 -14.75
C GLU A 487 -34.63 -17.06 -14.48
N PHE A 488 -33.99 -17.91 -15.28
CA PHE A 488 -34.05 -19.36 -15.14
C PHE A 488 -32.92 -19.96 -14.26
N GLY A 489 -32.13 -19.10 -13.59
CA GLY A 489 -31.12 -19.52 -12.60
C GLY A 489 -29.82 -18.70 -12.61
N GLN A 490 -29.64 -17.76 -13.53
CA GLN A 490 -28.46 -16.88 -13.57
C GLN A 490 -28.64 -15.70 -12.61
N ARG A 491 -29.86 -15.17 -12.51
CA ARG A 491 -30.21 -14.17 -11.50
C ARG A 491 -29.94 -14.64 -10.07
N ASP A 492 -30.21 -15.91 -9.77
CA ASP A 492 -29.98 -16.47 -8.44
C ASP A 492 -28.49 -16.67 -8.12
N ARG A 493 -27.62 -16.64 -9.15
CA ARG A 493 -26.14 -16.66 -9.03
C ARG A 493 -25.53 -15.26 -8.93
N ILE A 494 -26.26 -14.22 -9.33
CA ILE A 494 -25.77 -12.84 -9.36
C ILE A 494 -26.09 -12.18 -8.02
N ASP A 495 -25.04 -11.90 -7.25
CA ASP A 495 -25.15 -11.00 -6.11
C ASP A 495 -24.83 -9.55 -6.51
N THR A 496 -25.62 -8.63 -5.99
CA THR A 496 -25.47 -7.18 -6.17
C THR A 496 -25.20 -6.46 -4.83
N ASP A 497 -25.26 -7.20 -3.72
CA ASP A 497 -25.09 -6.70 -2.37
C ASP A 497 -23.78 -7.26 -1.76
N PRO A 498 -22.69 -6.47 -1.75
CA PRO A 498 -21.39 -6.91 -1.20
C PRO A 498 -21.40 -7.05 0.34
N ASP A 499 -22.40 -6.50 1.03
CA ASP A 499 -22.53 -6.51 2.49
C ASP A 499 -23.39 -7.68 3.00
N LYS A 500 -23.90 -8.51 2.10
CA LYS A 500 -24.76 -9.64 2.42
C LYS A 500 -24.01 -10.70 3.23
N ALA A 501 -24.56 -11.02 4.40
CA ALA A 501 -23.94 -11.92 5.37
C ALA A 501 -23.60 -13.30 4.77
N GLY A 502 -22.30 -13.60 4.67
CA GLY A 502 -21.76 -14.85 4.14
C GLY A 502 -20.66 -14.70 3.08
N VAL A 503 -20.53 -13.51 2.46
CA VAL A 503 -19.53 -13.25 1.40
C VAL A 503 -18.16 -12.83 1.95
N GLN A 504 -18.11 -12.20 3.14
CA GLN A 504 -16.89 -11.64 3.77
C GLN A 504 -16.14 -12.64 4.69
N ASN A 505 -15.97 -13.90 4.29
CA ASN A 505 -15.25 -14.93 5.07
C ASN A 505 -13.82 -15.19 4.57
#